data_AF-T0NLD7-F1
#
_entry.id   AF-T0NLD7-F1
#
_cell.length_a   1.000
_cell.length_b   1.000
_cell.length_c   1.000
_cell.angle_alpha   90.00
_cell.angle_beta   90.00
_cell.angle_gamma   90.00
#
_symmetry.space_group_name_H-M   'P 1'
#
loop_
_entity.id
_entity.type
_entity.pdbx_description
1 polymer ?
#
loop_
_entity_poly.entity_id
_entity_poly.type
_entity_poly.pdbx_seq_one_letter_code
_entity_poly.pdbx_strand_id
1 'polypeptide(L)' 'METWRKNILKNHLIEALTILELVLSVIFLSISYLTGNIYFKGVGIGLAIAWVTGAIAYLFKRKIVKP' A
#
# COMPACT_ATOMS: atom_id res chain seq x y z
N MET A 1 5.53 -24.74 -9.25
CA MET A 1 4.83 -23.80 -8.33
C MET A 1 3.36 -23.83 -8.67
N GLU A 2 2.54 -24.40 -7.78
CA GLU A 2 1.11 -24.62 -8.01
C GLU A 2 0.33 -23.35 -8.35
N THR A 3 -0.47 -23.44 -9.41
CA THR A 3 -1.32 -22.37 -9.97
C THR A 3 -2.28 -21.77 -8.95
N TRP A 4 -2.71 -22.55 -7.96
CA TRP A 4 -3.58 -22.10 -6.86
C TRP A 4 -2.95 -20.98 -6.00
N ARG A 5 -1.61 -21.03 -5.79
CA ARG A 5 -0.89 -20.11 -4.88
C ARG A 5 -0.74 -18.76 -5.55
N LYS A 6 -0.46 -18.80 -6.86
CA LYS A 6 -0.40 -17.60 -7.70
C LYS A 6 -1.75 -16.91 -7.77
N ASN A 7 -2.87 -17.63 -7.81
CA ASN A 7 -4.20 -17.02 -7.87
C ASN A 7 -4.58 -16.30 -6.58
N ILE A 8 -4.31 -16.91 -5.41
CA ILE A 8 -4.56 -16.29 -4.11
C ILE A 8 -3.69 -15.04 -3.93
N LEU A 9 -2.38 -15.15 -4.24
CA LEU A 9 -1.49 -13.98 -4.23
C LEU A 9 -2.02 -12.90 -5.19
N LYS A 10 -2.27 -13.22 -6.45
CA LYS A 10 -2.63 -12.21 -7.44
C LYS A 10 -3.95 -11.50 -7.12
N ASN A 11 -4.87 -12.14 -6.40
CA ASN A 11 -6.13 -11.54 -5.99
C ASN A 11 -6.06 -10.70 -4.72
N HIS A 12 -5.41 -11.19 -3.66
CA HIS A 12 -5.42 -10.51 -2.36
C HIS A 12 -4.13 -9.74 -2.03
N LEU A 13 -3.05 -9.95 -2.77
CA LEU A 13 -1.76 -9.31 -2.48
C LEU A 13 -1.82 -7.79 -2.65
N ILE A 14 -2.46 -7.29 -3.71
CA ILE A 14 -2.57 -5.84 -3.95
C ILE A 14 -3.37 -5.19 -2.82
N GLU A 15 -4.49 -5.80 -2.43
CA GLU A 15 -5.34 -5.31 -1.35
C GLU A 15 -4.61 -5.30 0.00
N ALA A 16 -3.97 -6.41 0.35
CA ALA A 16 -3.20 -6.52 1.59
C ALA A 16 -2.01 -5.56 1.63
N LEU A 17 -1.30 -5.40 0.50
CA LEU A 17 -0.14 -4.52 0.40
C LEU A 17 -0.56 -3.05 0.53
N THR A 18 -1.64 -2.64 -0.14
CA THR A 18 -2.20 -1.29 -0.01
C THR A 18 -2.65 -1.01 1.43
N ILE A 19 -3.32 -1.94 2.12
CA ILE A 19 -3.69 -1.72 3.53
C ILE A 19 -2.45 -1.61 4.43
N LEU A 20 -1.44 -2.46 4.21
CA LEU A 20 -0.19 -2.45 4.98
C LEU A 20 0.57 -1.12 4.82
N GLU A 21 0.69 -0.62 3.59
CA GLU A 21 1.35 0.65 3.28
C GLU A 21 0.65 1.85 3.95
N LEU A 22 -0.69 1.83 4.02
CA LEU A 22 -1.46 2.84 4.74
C LEU A 22 -1.11 2.82 6.24
N VAL A 23 -1.13 1.63 6.85
CA VAL A 23 -0.87 1.48 8.29
C VAL A 23 0.55 1.93 8.62
N LEU A 24 1.54 1.51 7.82
CA LEU A 24 2.93 1.96 7.99
C LEU A 24 3.07 3.48 7.80
N SER A 25 2.41 4.06 6.79
CA SER A 25 2.42 5.50 6.55
C SER A 25 1.98 6.27 7.79
N VAL A 26 0.86 5.86 8.40
CA VAL A 26 0.31 6.50 9.61
C VAL A 26 1.26 6.35 10.79
N ILE A 27 1.86 5.18 10.99
CA ILE A 27 2.83 4.93 12.07
C ILE A 27 4.06 5.83 11.90
N PHE A 28 4.65 5.87 10.70
CA PHE A 28 5.84 6.68 10.43
C PHE A 28 5.57 8.18 10.52
N LEU A 29 4.41 8.65 10.06
CA LEU A 29 4.00 10.05 10.23
C LEU A 29 3.78 10.40 11.71
N SER A 30 3.18 9.49 12.48
CA SER A 30 2.98 9.69 13.93
C SER A 30 4.31 9.74 14.69
N ILE A 31 5.25 8.84 14.38
CA ILE A 31 6.61 8.85 14.94
C ILE A 31 7.37 10.11 14.54
N SER A 32 7.23 10.53 13.28
CA SER A 32 7.84 11.77 12.78
C SER A 32 7.33 12.99 13.51
N TYR A 33 6.02 13.05 13.80
CA TYR A 33 5.43 14.14 14.56
C TYR A 33 5.98 14.23 15.99
N LEU A 34 6.16 13.08 16.65
CA LEU A 34 6.70 13.01 18.01
C LEU A 34 8.21 13.30 18.08
N THR A 35 8.98 12.84 17.09
CA THR A 35 10.46 12.95 17.10
C THR A 35 10.96 14.23 16.43
N GLY A 36 10.11 14.92 15.65
CA GLY A 36 10.51 16.07 14.82
C GLY A 36 11.50 15.72 13.71
N ASN A 37 11.76 14.43 13.45
CA ASN A 37 12.80 13.98 12.53
C ASN A 37 12.28 13.96 11.09
N ILE A 38 12.98 14.70 10.22
CA ILE A 38 12.70 14.86 8.79
C ILE A 38 12.80 13.52 8.05
N TYR A 39 13.66 12.60 8.50
CA TYR A 39 13.83 11.28 7.87
C TYR A 39 12.53 10.47 7.91
N PHE A 40 11.90 10.36 9.08
CA PHE A 40 10.63 9.65 9.22
C PHE A 40 9.49 10.35 8.46
N LYS A 41 9.58 11.67 8.29
CA LYS A 41 8.64 12.45 7.47
C LYS A 41 8.74 12.05 6.00
N GLY A 42 9.97 11.94 5.48
CA GLY A 42 10.23 11.48 4.12
C GLY A 42 9.73 10.05 3.87
N VAL A 43 10.00 9.13 4.81
CA VAL A 43 9.52 7.74 4.75
C VAL A 43 7.99 7.68 4.77
N GLY A 44 7.34 8.43 5.67
CA GLY A 44 5.88 8.47 5.79
C GLY A 44 5.19 9.02 4.53
N ILE A 45 5.75 10.07 3.92
CA ILE A 45 5.26 10.63 2.65
C ILE A 45 5.48 9.64 1.49
N GLY A 46 6.64 8.98 1.41
CA GLY A 46 6.91 7.97 0.40
C GLY A 46 5.94 6.79 0.45
N LEU A 47 5.64 6.31 1.67
CA LEU A 47 4.61 5.30 1.91
C LEU A 47 3.20 5.78 1.53
N ALA A 48 2.87 7.05 1.80
CA ALA A 48 1.59 7.62 1.37
C ALA A 48 1.45 7.66 -0.17
N ILE A 49 2.52 7.98 -0.89
CA ILE A 49 2.52 7.95 -2.36
C ILE A 49 2.38 6.50 -2.86
N ALA A 50 3.15 5.56 -2.32
CA ALA A 50 3.05 4.13 -2.65
C ALA A 50 1.61 3.63 -2.46
N TRP A 51 1.00 3.99 -1.33
CA TRP A 51 -0.40 3.70 -1.03
C TRP A 51 -1.37 4.22 -2.09
N VAL A 52 -1.27 5.50 -2.49
CA VAL A 52 -2.12 6.08 -3.54
C VAL A 52 -1.94 5.32 -4.86
N THR A 53 -0.71 4.96 -5.20
CA THR A 53 -0.41 4.21 -6.43
C THR A 53 -1.02 2.81 -6.39
N GLY A 54 -0.93 2.11 -5.25
CA GLY A 54 -1.57 0.81 -5.00
C GLY A 54 -3.10 0.88 -5.06
N ALA A 55 -3.69 1.92 -4.47
CA ALA A 55 -5.12 2.18 -4.52
C ALA A 55 -5.61 2.42 -5.96
N ILE A 56 -4.87 3.21 -6.76
CA ILE A 56 -5.16 3.42 -8.18
C ILE A 56 -5.07 2.10 -8.94
N ALA A 57 -4.02 1.31 -8.72
CA ALA A 57 -3.87 0.00 -9.37
C ALA A 57 -5.03 -0.96 -9.02
N TYR A 58 -5.50 -0.95 -7.78
CA TYR A 58 -6.67 -1.71 -7.35
C TYR A 58 -7.95 -1.24 -8.07
N LEU A 59 -8.18 0.07 -8.17
CA LEU A 59 -9.34 0.64 -8.87
C LEU A 59 -9.32 0.31 -10.37
N PHE A 60 -8.16 0.39 -11.03
CA PHE A 60 -8.01 0.00 -12.43
C PHE A 60 -8.24 -1.50 -12.62
N LYS A 61 -7.64 -2.36 -11.78
CA LYS A 61 -7.89 -3.80 -11.81
C LYS A 61 -9.39 -4.11 -11.67
N ARG A 62 -10.10 -3.40 -10.80
CA ARG A 62 -11.55 -3.57 -10.60
C ARG A 62 -12.38 -3.09 -11.80
N LYS A 63 -11.99 -2.00 -12.46
CA LYS A 63 -12.64 -1.52 -13.70
C LYS A 63 -12.42 -2.45 -14.90
N ILE A 64 -11.27 -3.13 -14.97
CA ILE A 64 -10.97 -4.05 -16.08
C ILE A 64 -11.70 -5.40 -15.89
N VAL A 65 -12.05 -5.77 -14.65
CA VAL A 65 -12.71 -7.04 -14.31
C VAL A 65 -14.24 -6.97 -14.35
N LYS A 66 -14.86 -5.78 -14.36
CA LYS A 66 -16.29 -5.63 -14.65
C LYS A 66 -16.48 -5.07 -16.06
N PRO A 67 -17.21 -5.76 -16.96
CA PRO A 67 -17.55 -5.23 -18.28
C PRO A 67 -18.44 -3.98 -18.17
#